data_AF-A0A0D2JXL0-F1
#
_entry.id   AF-A0A0D2JXL0-F1
#
_cell.length_a   1.000
_cell.length_b   1.000
_cell.length_c   1.000
_cell.angle_alpha   90.00
_cell.angle_beta   90.00
_cell.angle_gamma   90.00
#
_symmetry.space_group_name_H-M   'P 1'
#
loop_
_entity.id
_entity.type
_entity.pdbx_description
1 polymer ?
#
loop_
_entity_poly.entity_id
_entity_poly.type
_entity_poly.pdbx_seq_one_letter_code
_entity_poly.pdbx_strand_id
1 'polypeptide(L)'
;MPADKGPAGPGCLSGGEPFEWQFLQCFGERTPGEEVQEADVISAVEFDSDGSYLATGDKGGRVVLFEKVPMQQVHLGRRYVGMDQRAPPPLPRGPGFEYRYLTEFQSHEPEFDYLKSLEIEEKINKVRWVRSSSNTKHIISTNDKTIKLWKVYEKRVASVTGFNVDRSSGGFMPVGANGSPRLVGSSAGALARLAGPLRLPSVASSELVLASRTKRVYANAHTYHINSISVNSDQETFLSADDLRVNLWNLEVTDQSFNIVDIKPQNMEDLTEVITSAEFHPQQCNVFAYSSSKGCIRLADMRGAALCDRHAKAFEEADAHTVTKSFFSEIIASISDIRFSRDGRYLLSRDYMTVKLWDLAKEDRPVATFNVHEHLRQRLCDLYENDCIFDKFDCCMNGDATYVASGSYSNSFRVFGAGSGAEGTLEATRDPMRKRMQTPPAKSGGRFSIRPGSKGGIGKRSPGEQPETQSDYASKLLHLAWHPEANVVACAASNSLYMYCA
;
A
#
# COMPACT_ATOMS: atom_id res chain seq x y z
N MET A 1 -13.75 52.16 -15.12
CA MET A 1 -12.61 51.24 -14.89
C MET A 1 -12.84 50.54 -13.56
N PRO A 2 -13.12 49.22 -13.54
CA PRO A 2 -12.88 48.41 -12.36
C PRO A 2 -11.38 48.13 -12.24
N ALA A 3 -10.85 48.12 -11.02
CA ALA A 3 -9.43 47.91 -10.78
C ALA A 3 -9.03 46.44 -10.99
N ASP A 4 -7.92 46.23 -11.68
CA ASP A 4 -7.33 44.93 -11.95
C ASP A 4 -6.79 44.30 -10.65
N LYS A 5 -7.17 43.05 -10.35
CA LYS A 5 -6.60 42.31 -9.24
C LYS A 5 -5.43 41.49 -9.78
N GLY A 6 -4.21 41.98 -9.50
CA GLY A 6 -2.97 41.31 -9.88
C GLY A 6 -2.87 39.87 -9.38
N PRO A 7 -1.94 39.07 -9.97
CA PRO A 7 -1.86 37.63 -9.73
C PRO A 7 -1.52 37.32 -8.27
N ALA A 8 -2.12 36.24 -7.77
CA ALA A 8 -1.83 35.74 -6.42
C ALA A 8 -0.35 35.31 -6.30
N GLY A 9 0.29 35.70 -5.19
CA GLY A 9 1.61 35.22 -4.82
C GLY A 9 1.62 33.72 -4.46
N PRO A 10 2.80 33.14 -4.19
CA PRO A 10 2.93 31.70 -3.96
C PRO A 10 2.03 31.21 -2.83
N GLY A 11 1.17 30.24 -3.15
CA GLY A 11 0.15 29.74 -2.22
C GLY A 11 0.75 29.13 -0.97
N CYS A 12 0.47 29.77 0.17
CA CYS A 12 0.63 29.17 1.49
C CYS A 12 -0.43 28.07 1.68
N LEU A 13 -0.06 26.93 2.27
CA LEU A 13 -1.01 25.86 2.59
C LEU A 13 -2.05 26.40 3.57
N SER A 14 -3.32 26.49 3.13
CA SER A 14 -4.41 26.97 3.97
C SER A 14 -4.68 25.97 5.09
N GLY A 15 -4.45 26.38 6.34
CA GLY A 15 -4.69 25.52 7.49
C GLY A 15 -6.17 25.17 7.68
N GLY A 16 -6.51 23.90 7.49
CA GLY A 16 -7.83 23.36 7.83
C GLY A 16 -7.96 22.96 9.30
N GLU A 17 -9.19 22.88 9.81
CA GLU A 17 -9.49 22.39 11.15
C GLU A 17 -9.20 20.89 11.30
N PRO A 18 -8.90 20.38 12.52
CA PRO A 18 -8.67 18.95 12.74
C PRO A 18 -9.87 18.10 12.32
N PHE A 19 -9.63 17.08 11.50
CA PHE A 19 -10.64 16.12 11.07
C PHE A 19 -11.22 15.29 12.23
N GLU A 20 -12.55 15.15 12.28
CA GLU A 20 -13.25 14.25 13.19
C GLU A 20 -13.44 12.88 12.53
N TRP A 21 -12.41 12.03 12.65
CA TRP A 21 -12.40 10.71 12.02
C TRP A 21 -13.40 9.73 12.63
N GLN A 22 -14.21 9.12 11.78
CA GLN A 22 -15.20 8.11 12.12
C GLN A 22 -14.91 6.79 11.40
N PHE A 23 -15.27 5.67 12.02
CA PHE A 23 -15.17 4.34 11.40
C PHE A 23 -16.20 4.21 10.26
N LEU A 24 -15.73 3.80 9.08
CA LEU A 24 -16.55 3.60 7.89
C LEU A 24 -16.90 2.11 7.68
N GLN A 25 -15.88 1.24 7.59
CA GLN A 25 -16.05 -0.18 7.31
C GLN A 25 -14.79 -0.99 7.66
N CYS A 26 -14.92 -2.32 7.75
CA CYS A 26 -13.84 -3.26 8.00
C CYS A 26 -14.02 -4.51 7.11
N PHE A 27 -12.93 -5.04 6.57
CA PHE A 27 -12.87 -6.36 5.93
C PHE A 27 -11.84 -7.24 6.65
N GLY A 28 -12.01 -8.57 6.62
CA GLY A 28 -11.08 -9.51 7.27
C GLY A 28 -11.17 -9.56 8.80
N GLU A 29 -12.26 -9.07 9.40
CA GLU A 29 -12.38 -9.01 10.85
C GLU A 29 -12.49 -10.41 11.48
N ARG A 30 -11.63 -10.63 12.48
CA ARG A 30 -11.50 -11.90 13.21
C ARG A 30 -12.66 -12.15 14.15
N THR A 31 -13.02 -13.42 14.27
CA THR A 31 -13.75 -13.91 15.44
C THR A 31 -12.83 -13.94 16.68
N PRO A 32 -13.34 -13.66 17.90
CA PRO A 32 -12.50 -13.68 19.10
C PRO A 32 -11.89 -15.06 19.36
N GLY A 33 -10.55 -15.15 19.39
CA GLY A 33 -9.80 -16.39 19.54
C GLY A 33 -9.34 -17.04 18.23
N GLU A 34 -9.62 -16.42 17.08
CA GLU A 34 -9.10 -16.83 15.78
C GLU A 34 -7.63 -16.42 15.62
N GLU A 35 -6.76 -17.40 15.39
CA GLU A 35 -5.35 -17.18 15.08
C GLU A 35 -5.20 -16.66 13.65
N VAL A 36 -4.30 -15.69 13.45
CA VAL A 36 -4.02 -15.13 12.13
C VAL A 36 -3.02 -16.01 11.42
N GLN A 37 -3.38 -16.52 10.24
CA GLN A 37 -2.39 -17.16 9.37
C GLN A 37 -1.48 -16.08 8.80
N GLU A 38 -0.16 -16.31 8.81
CA GLU A 38 0.80 -15.33 8.31
C GLU A 38 0.53 -14.95 6.84
N ALA A 39 0.11 -15.92 6.02
CA ALA A 39 -0.31 -15.72 4.63
C ALA A 39 -1.48 -14.72 4.46
N ASP A 40 -2.37 -14.59 5.45
CA ASP A 40 -3.51 -13.65 5.39
C ASP A 40 -3.12 -12.21 5.77
N VAL A 41 -1.88 -11.95 6.21
CA VAL A 41 -1.43 -10.61 6.59
C VAL A 41 -1.30 -9.73 5.36
N ILE A 42 -2.05 -8.62 5.33
CA ILE A 42 -2.02 -7.62 4.27
C ILE A 42 -0.67 -6.91 4.27
N SER A 43 -0.01 -6.91 3.11
CA SER A 43 1.35 -6.38 2.88
C SER A 43 1.41 -5.24 1.85
N ALA A 44 0.30 -4.93 1.19
CA ALA A 44 0.18 -3.77 0.31
C ALA A 44 -1.27 -3.26 0.25
N VAL A 45 -1.46 -1.94 0.14
CA VAL A 45 -2.77 -1.26 0.01
C VAL A 45 -2.64 -0.11 -0.99
N GLU A 46 -3.46 -0.06 -2.05
CA GLU A 46 -3.39 1.00 -3.07
C GLU A 46 -4.77 1.31 -3.68
N PHE A 47 -5.21 2.58 -3.58
CA PHE A 47 -6.34 3.09 -4.37
C PHE A 47 -5.94 3.32 -5.83
N ASP A 48 -6.90 3.22 -6.75
CA ASP A 48 -6.70 3.71 -8.11
C ASP A 48 -6.81 5.25 -8.18
N SER A 49 -6.57 5.85 -9.35
CA SER A 49 -6.29 7.30 -9.44
C SER A 49 -7.49 8.24 -9.22
N ASP A 50 -8.71 7.71 -9.16
CA ASP A 50 -9.93 8.43 -8.76
C ASP A 50 -10.62 7.80 -7.52
N GLY A 51 -10.08 6.70 -7.00
CA GLY A 51 -10.61 5.98 -5.86
C GLY A 51 -11.85 5.14 -6.18
N SER A 52 -12.20 4.92 -7.44
CA SER A 52 -13.26 3.95 -7.81
C SER A 52 -12.91 2.53 -7.36
N TYR A 53 -11.63 2.21 -7.23
CA TYR A 53 -11.16 0.89 -6.82
C TYR A 53 -10.07 0.96 -5.76
N LEU A 54 -9.99 -0.11 -4.95
CA LEU A 54 -8.98 -0.33 -3.93
C LEU A 54 -8.43 -1.75 -4.11
N ALA A 55 -7.11 -1.90 -4.09
CA ALA A 55 -6.43 -3.18 -4.13
C ALA A 55 -5.68 -3.42 -2.82
N THR A 56 -5.71 -4.66 -2.34
CA THR A 56 -4.78 -5.14 -1.32
C THR A 56 -3.99 -6.34 -1.83
N GLY A 57 -2.74 -6.45 -1.39
CA GLY A 57 -1.93 -7.66 -1.52
C GLY A 57 -1.60 -8.22 -0.14
N ASP A 58 -1.35 -9.53 -0.04
CA ASP A 58 -0.97 -10.19 1.21
C ASP A 58 0.32 -11.00 1.12
N LYS A 59 0.78 -11.48 2.28
CA LYS A 59 1.95 -12.37 2.41
C LYS A 59 1.77 -13.71 1.69
N GLY A 60 0.54 -14.19 1.54
CA GLY A 60 0.19 -15.41 0.81
C GLY A 60 0.07 -15.25 -0.69
N GLY A 61 0.55 -14.14 -1.26
CA GLY A 61 0.63 -13.93 -2.70
C GLY A 61 -0.69 -13.65 -3.41
N ARG A 62 -1.78 -13.41 -2.68
CA ARG A 62 -3.10 -13.08 -3.25
C ARG A 62 -3.22 -11.57 -3.45
N VAL A 63 -4.05 -11.19 -4.41
CA VAL A 63 -4.49 -9.81 -4.62
C VAL A 63 -6.02 -9.78 -4.54
N VAL A 64 -6.54 -8.93 -3.65
CA VAL A 64 -7.98 -8.73 -3.42
C VAL A 64 -8.37 -7.33 -3.89
N LEU A 65 -9.45 -7.24 -4.67
CA LEU A 65 -9.95 -5.99 -5.23
C LEU A 65 -11.29 -5.62 -4.62
N PHE A 66 -11.48 -4.33 -4.42
CA PHE A 66 -12.71 -3.73 -3.94
C PHE A 66 -13.17 -2.61 -4.88
N GLU A 67 -14.48 -2.47 -5.04
CA GLU A 67 -15.12 -1.43 -5.86
C GLU A 67 -15.94 -0.47 -4.98
N LYS A 68 -15.86 0.82 -5.29
CA LYS A 68 -16.61 1.90 -4.65
C LYS A 68 -18.06 1.92 -5.15
N VAL A 69 -19.03 1.76 -4.24
CA VAL A 69 -20.45 1.71 -4.56
C VAL A 69 -21.21 2.86 -3.88
N PRO A 70 -21.99 3.67 -4.61
CA PRO A 70 -22.81 4.73 -4.03
C PRO A 70 -23.88 4.19 -3.07
N MET A 71 -24.02 4.82 -1.89
CA MET A 71 -24.88 4.33 -0.80
C MET A 71 -26.37 4.23 -1.17
N GLN A 72 -26.81 4.94 -2.22
CA GLN A 72 -28.18 4.86 -2.75
C GLN A 72 -28.48 3.51 -3.43
N GLN A 73 -27.50 2.90 -4.11
CA GLN A 73 -27.68 1.58 -4.74
C GLN A 73 -27.70 0.43 -3.71
N VAL A 74 -27.14 0.67 -2.52
CA VAL A 74 -27.10 -0.29 -1.40
C VAL A 74 -28.50 -0.61 -0.86
N HIS A 75 -29.38 0.39 -0.82
CA HIS A 75 -30.71 0.27 -0.20
C HIS A 75 -31.74 -0.44 -1.08
N LEU A 76 -31.50 -0.55 -2.39
CA LEU A 76 -32.41 -1.18 -3.36
C LEU A 76 -32.15 -2.68 -3.58
N GLY A 77 -31.04 -3.24 -3.09
CA GLY A 77 -30.56 -4.58 -3.45
C GLY A 77 -30.30 -5.57 -2.31
N ARG A 78 -30.77 -5.29 -1.08
CA ARG A 78 -30.31 -5.98 0.15
C ARG A 78 -30.79 -7.44 0.34
N ARG A 79 -30.29 -8.37 -0.48
CA ARG A 79 -30.00 -9.73 0.02
C ARG A 79 -28.70 -9.65 0.84
N TYR A 80 -28.82 -9.78 2.15
CA TYR A 80 -27.69 -9.76 3.07
C TYR A 80 -26.76 -10.94 2.76
N VAL A 81 -25.49 -10.65 2.48
CA VAL A 81 -24.39 -11.62 2.53
C VAL A 81 -23.39 -11.07 3.55
N GLY A 82 -23.56 -11.49 4.80
CA GLY A 82 -22.82 -10.98 5.97
C GLY A 82 -23.59 -11.29 7.26
N MET A 83 -22.97 -12.08 8.15
CA MET A 83 -23.56 -12.51 9.42
C MET A 83 -23.38 -11.45 10.52
N ASP A 84 -24.13 -10.34 10.46
CA ASP A 84 -24.23 -9.44 11.63
C ASP A 84 -25.63 -8.80 11.71
N GLN A 85 -26.46 -9.25 12.66
CA GLN A 85 -27.87 -8.83 12.81
C GLN A 85 -28.05 -7.57 13.67
N ARG A 86 -27.11 -6.62 13.59
CA ARG A 86 -27.23 -5.31 14.26
C ARG A 86 -27.56 -4.25 13.23
N ALA A 87 -28.71 -3.59 13.41
CA ALA A 87 -29.04 -2.40 12.63
C ALA A 87 -27.95 -1.34 12.89
N PRO A 88 -27.31 -0.78 11.85
CA PRO A 88 -26.33 0.28 12.06
C PRO A 88 -27.04 1.51 12.66
N PRO A 89 -26.39 2.23 13.59
CA PRO A 89 -26.89 3.54 14.00
C PRO A 89 -26.97 4.47 12.77
N PRO A 90 -27.85 5.49 12.78
CA PRO A 90 -27.95 6.42 11.66
C PRO A 90 -26.63 7.19 11.51
N LEU A 91 -25.86 6.84 10.46
CA LEU A 91 -24.55 7.42 10.17
C LEU A 91 -24.69 8.92 9.82
N PRO A 92 -24.07 9.83 10.59
CA PRO A 92 -23.91 11.22 10.17
C PRO A 92 -22.83 11.30 9.08
N ARG A 93 -23.07 12.09 8.03
CA ARG A 93 -22.04 12.62 7.09
C ARG A 93 -20.96 11.63 6.57
N GLY A 94 -21.28 10.35 6.40
CA GLY A 94 -20.41 9.45 5.63
C GLY A 94 -20.21 9.96 4.19
N PRO A 95 -19.15 9.53 3.48
CA PRO A 95 -18.74 10.09 2.18
C PRO A 95 -19.68 9.76 1.00
N GLY A 96 -20.87 9.20 1.27
CA GLY A 96 -21.88 8.85 0.27
C GLY A 96 -21.64 7.52 -0.46
N PHE A 97 -20.58 6.78 -0.12
CA PHE A 97 -20.20 5.49 -0.71
C PHE A 97 -19.67 4.51 0.33
N GLU A 98 -19.76 3.22 0.01
CA GLU A 98 -19.07 2.10 0.68
C GLU A 98 -18.10 1.46 -0.33
N TYR A 99 -17.17 0.61 0.12
CA TYR A 99 -16.49 -0.31 -0.79
C TYR A 99 -17.12 -1.69 -0.66
N ARG A 100 -17.02 -2.49 -1.71
CA ARG A 100 -17.42 -3.90 -1.72
C ARG A 100 -16.33 -4.75 -2.30
N TYR A 101 -16.21 -5.97 -1.77
CA TYR A 101 -15.44 -7.01 -2.42
C TYR A 101 -15.86 -7.15 -3.89
N LEU A 102 -14.89 -7.08 -4.80
CA LEU A 102 -15.09 -7.22 -6.24
C LEU A 102 -14.65 -8.62 -6.70
N THR A 103 -13.41 -9.00 -6.41
CA THR A 103 -12.80 -10.29 -6.78
C THR A 103 -11.45 -10.46 -6.11
N GLU A 104 -10.96 -11.69 -6.00
CA GLU A 104 -9.59 -12.02 -5.60
C GLU A 104 -8.92 -12.96 -6.61
N PHE A 105 -7.59 -13.04 -6.58
CA PHE A 105 -6.83 -14.03 -7.33
C PHE A 105 -5.45 -14.28 -6.71
N GLN A 106 -4.96 -15.51 -6.85
CA GLN A 106 -3.56 -15.85 -6.59
C GLN A 106 -2.69 -15.14 -7.62
N SER A 107 -1.80 -14.25 -7.17
CA SER A 107 -0.90 -13.49 -8.03
C SER A 107 0.48 -14.15 -8.10
N HIS A 108 1.04 -14.51 -6.95
CA HIS A 108 2.32 -15.20 -6.84
C HIS A 108 2.15 -16.50 -6.05
N GLU A 109 3.01 -17.45 -6.32
CA GLU A 109 3.13 -18.72 -5.60
C GLU A 109 4.60 -18.84 -5.19
N PRO A 110 4.95 -19.59 -4.12
CA PRO A 110 6.33 -19.70 -3.68
C PRO A 110 7.18 -20.36 -4.79
N GLU A 111 8.26 -19.70 -5.16
CA GLU A 111 9.19 -20.13 -6.22
C GLU A 111 10.58 -20.42 -5.61
N PHE A 112 11.41 -21.24 -6.25
CA PHE A 112 12.77 -21.54 -5.77
C PHE A 112 13.79 -21.44 -6.90
N ASP A 113 14.77 -20.55 -6.76
CA ASP A 113 15.91 -20.44 -7.67
C ASP A 113 16.97 -21.49 -7.28
N TYR A 114 16.90 -22.65 -7.93
CA TYR A 114 17.85 -23.75 -7.75
C TYR A 114 19.31 -23.41 -8.09
N LEU A 115 19.58 -22.34 -8.86
CA LEU A 115 20.94 -21.95 -9.22
C LEU A 115 21.56 -21.04 -8.15
N LYS A 116 20.74 -20.24 -7.46
CA LYS A 116 21.16 -19.40 -6.33
C LYS A 116 20.89 -20.02 -4.96
N SER A 117 20.19 -21.15 -4.91
CA SER A 117 19.65 -21.76 -3.69
C SER A 117 18.80 -20.76 -2.87
N LEU A 118 17.97 -19.99 -3.57
CA LEU A 118 17.19 -18.89 -3.01
C LEU A 118 15.70 -19.19 -3.11
N GLU A 119 15.01 -19.21 -1.97
CA GLU A 119 13.56 -19.20 -1.91
C GLU A 119 13.03 -17.80 -2.26
N ILE A 120 11.95 -17.77 -3.04
CA ILE A 120 11.29 -16.55 -3.52
C ILE A 120 9.87 -16.59 -2.95
N GLU A 121 9.65 -15.83 -1.87
CA GLU A 121 8.35 -15.69 -1.24
C GLU A 121 7.27 -15.23 -2.23
N GLU A 122 6.06 -15.73 -2.07
CA GLU A 122 4.88 -15.27 -2.80
C GLU A 122 4.38 -13.89 -2.35
N LYS A 123 4.84 -13.41 -1.17
CA LYS A 123 4.46 -12.14 -0.56
C LYS A 123 4.41 -10.98 -1.55
N ILE A 124 3.26 -10.31 -1.60
CA ILE A 124 3.06 -9.13 -2.43
C ILE A 124 3.71 -7.91 -1.76
N ASN A 125 4.81 -7.40 -2.33
CA ASN A 125 5.52 -6.24 -1.80
C ASN A 125 4.78 -4.93 -2.11
N LYS A 126 4.33 -4.76 -3.36
CA LYS A 126 3.59 -3.58 -3.82
C LYS A 126 2.60 -3.97 -4.93
N VAL A 127 1.49 -3.22 -5.00
CA VAL A 127 0.51 -3.24 -6.09
C VAL A 127 0.33 -1.83 -6.65
N ARG A 128 0.13 -1.70 -7.97
CA ARG A 128 -0.18 -0.42 -8.63
C ARG A 128 -1.21 -0.63 -9.73
N TRP A 129 -2.13 0.32 -9.86
CA TRP A 129 -3.13 0.35 -10.92
C TRP A 129 -2.53 0.89 -12.22
N VAL A 130 -2.85 0.28 -13.35
CA VAL A 130 -2.54 0.76 -14.70
C VAL A 130 -3.84 1.27 -15.31
N ARG A 131 -3.85 2.51 -15.81
CA ARG A 131 -5.07 3.08 -16.39
C ARG A 131 -5.43 2.35 -17.68
N SER A 132 -6.73 2.20 -17.90
CA SER A 132 -7.30 1.45 -19.01
C SER A 132 -8.43 2.26 -19.60
N SER A 133 -8.40 2.48 -20.91
CA SER A 133 -9.51 3.11 -21.67
C SER A 133 -10.69 2.16 -21.89
N SER A 134 -10.61 0.92 -21.39
CA SER A 134 -11.62 -0.12 -21.52
C SER A 134 -12.26 -0.44 -20.17
N ASN A 135 -13.42 -1.10 -20.17
CA ASN A 135 -14.05 -1.59 -18.92
C ASN A 135 -13.23 -2.67 -18.18
N THR A 136 -12.06 -3.06 -18.69
CA THR A 136 -11.19 -4.05 -18.05
C THR A 136 -10.11 -3.39 -17.21
N LYS A 137 -9.91 -3.89 -15.99
CA LYS A 137 -8.96 -3.34 -15.03
C LYS A 137 -7.59 -3.97 -15.21
N HIS A 138 -6.55 -3.16 -15.06
CA HIS A 138 -5.16 -3.57 -15.17
C HIS A 138 -4.39 -3.19 -13.91
N ILE A 139 -3.61 -4.14 -13.39
CA ILE A 139 -2.88 -4.01 -12.13
C ILE A 139 -1.52 -4.65 -12.34
N ILE A 140 -0.46 -3.99 -11.90
CA ILE A 140 0.85 -4.62 -11.71
C ILE A 140 1.03 -4.95 -10.22
N SER A 141 1.53 -6.15 -9.94
CA SER A 141 1.87 -6.63 -8.61
C SER A 141 3.27 -7.24 -8.64
N THR A 142 4.05 -7.10 -7.57
CA THR A 142 5.40 -7.65 -7.48
C THR A 142 5.60 -8.40 -6.16
N ASN A 143 6.33 -9.51 -6.22
CA ASN A 143 7.08 -10.03 -5.08
C ASN A 143 8.55 -9.58 -5.18
N ASP A 144 9.46 -10.25 -4.49
CA ASP A 144 10.89 -9.90 -4.42
C ASP A 144 11.65 -9.99 -5.75
N LYS A 145 11.18 -10.78 -6.74
CA LYS A 145 11.94 -11.09 -7.97
C LYS A 145 11.14 -10.98 -9.27
N THR A 146 9.81 -11.03 -9.19
CA THR A 146 8.94 -11.08 -10.37
C THR A 146 7.81 -10.06 -10.27
N ILE A 147 7.49 -9.43 -11.40
CA ILE A 147 6.41 -8.47 -11.54
C ILE A 147 5.39 -9.08 -12.51
N LYS A 148 4.11 -9.02 -12.19
CA LYS A 148 3.03 -9.60 -13.00
C LYS A 148 2.00 -8.53 -13.34
N LEU A 149 1.71 -8.34 -14.63
CA LEU A 149 0.62 -7.50 -15.12
C LEU A 149 -0.64 -8.34 -15.26
N TRP A 150 -1.66 -8.02 -14.47
CA TRP A 150 -2.95 -8.69 -14.45
C TRP A 150 -3.98 -7.97 -15.32
N LYS A 151 -4.96 -8.73 -15.79
CA LYS A 151 -6.18 -8.23 -16.43
C LYS A 151 -7.38 -8.82 -15.71
N VAL A 152 -8.21 -7.96 -15.12
CA VAL A 152 -9.52 -8.32 -14.56
C VAL A 152 -10.61 -7.79 -15.49
N TYR A 153 -11.53 -8.66 -15.89
CA TYR A 153 -12.54 -8.34 -16.90
C TYR A 153 -13.81 -9.18 -16.71
N GLU A 154 -14.94 -8.62 -17.13
CA GLU A 154 -16.18 -9.37 -17.25
C GLU A 154 -16.09 -10.37 -18.41
N LYS A 155 -16.23 -11.66 -18.10
CA LYS A 155 -16.30 -12.74 -19.07
C LYS A 155 -17.75 -13.18 -19.23
N ARG A 156 -18.26 -13.02 -20.44
CA ARG A 156 -19.58 -13.54 -20.83
C ARG A 156 -19.51 -15.06 -20.99
N VAL A 157 -20.07 -15.80 -20.04
CA VAL A 157 -20.17 -17.26 -20.08
C VAL A 157 -21.52 -17.63 -20.70
N ALA A 158 -21.48 -18.22 -21.89
CA ALA A 158 -22.68 -18.61 -22.64
C ALA A 158 -22.93 -20.12 -22.50
N SER A 159 -24.13 -20.49 -22.06
CA SER A 159 -24.62 -21.87 -22.21
C SER A 159 -25.07 -22.07 -23.65
N VAL A 160 -24.50 -23.07 -24.33
CA VAL A 160 -24.77 -23.37 -25.73
C VAL A 160 -25.57 -24.68 -25.83
N THR A 161 -26.62 -24.67 -26.63
CA THR A 161 -27.47 -25.84 -26.91
C THR A 161 -27.60 -26.07 -28.41
N GLY A 162 -28.34 -27.10 -28.84
CA GLY A 162 -28.53 -27.40 -30.26
C GLY A 162 -27.31 -28.02 -30.96
N PHE A 163 -26.41 -28.67 -30.21
CA PHE A 163 -25.35 -29.49 -30.79
C PHE A 163 -25.93 -30.65 -31.61
N ASN A 164 -25.32 -30.94 -32.76
CA ASN A 164 -25.77 -32.00 -33.67
C ASN A 164 -25.53 -33.42 -33.15
N VAL A 165 -24.72 -33.57 -32.09
CA VAL A 165 -24.41 -34.83 -31.43
C VAL A 165 -24.96 -34.77 -30.02
N ASP A 166 -25.77 -35.77 -29.65
CA ASP A 166 -26.24 -35.90 -28.28
C ASP A 166 -25.11 -36.43 -27.37
N ARG A 167 -24.89 -35.75 -26.24
CA ARG A 167 -23.86 -36.11 -25.25
C ARG A 167 -24.36 -37.13 -24.21
N SER A 168 -25.63 -37.53 -24.28
CA SER A 168 -26.28 -38.44 -23.32
C SER A 168 -25.71 -39.86 -23.25
N SER A 169 -24.91 -40.31 -24.23
CA SER A 169 -24.44 -41.70 -24.34
C SER A 169 -23.04 -41.99 -23.78
N GLY A 170 -22.46 -41.08 -22.99
CA GLY A 170 -21.11 -41.23 -22.41
C GLY A 170 -21.08 -40.93 -20.91
N GLY A 171 -21.39 -41.93 -20.09
CA GLY A 171 -21.41 -41.77 -18.63
C GLY A 171 -20.02 -41.48 -18.06
N PHE A 172 -19.89 -40.35 -17.34
CA PHE A 172 -18.74 -40.09 -16.49
C PHE A 172 -18.78 -41.02 -15.27
N MET A 173 -17.90 -42.01 -15.22
CA MET A 173 -17.58 -42.74 -13.99
C MET A 173 -16.38 -42.05 -13.31
N PRO A 174 -16.42 -41.75 -12.00
CA PRO A 174 -15.27 -41.21 -11.29
C PRO A 174 -14.18 -42.28 -11.17
N VAL A 175 -12.97 -41.97 -11.63
CA VAL A 175 -11.82 -42.88 -11.53
C VAL A 175 -11.23 -42.79 -10.13
N GLY A 176 -11.18 -43.92 -9.41
CA GLY A 176 -10.51 -44.02 -8.11
C GLY A 176 -8.99 -43.86 -8.22
N ALA A 177 -8.35 -43.54 -7.08
CA ALA A 177 -6.92 -43.26 -7.03
C ALA A 177 -6.03 -44.42 -7.54
N ASN A 178 -4.86 -44.04 -8.08
CA ASN A 178 -3.78 -44.90 -8.60
C ASN A 178 -4.04 -45.65 -9.91
N GLY A 179 -3.88 -44.93 -11.03
CA GLY A 179 -3.68 -45.52 -12.36
C GLY A 179 -3.48 -44.45 -13.43
N SER A 180 -2.40 -44.55 -14.21
CA SER A 180 -2.06 -43.61 -15.29
C SER A 180 -3.19 -43.45 -16.32
N PRO A 181 -3.38 -42.27 -16.93
CA PRO A 181 -4.49 -42.01 -17.85
C PRO A 181 -4.37 -42.89 -19.11
N ARG A 182 -5.17 -43.95 -19.18
CA ARG A 182 -5.34 -44.74 -20.40
C ARG A 182 -6.33 -44.03 -21.30
N LEU A 183 -5.85 -43.56 -22.45
CA LEU A 183 -6.69 -43.33 -23.62
C LEU A 183 -7.43 -44.64 -23.92
N VAL A 184 -8.76 -44.64 -23.72
CA VAL A 184 -9.62 -45.76 -24.13
C VAL A 184 -9.65 -45.78 -25.65
N GLY A 185 -8.82 -46.64 -26.22
CA GLY A 185 -8.65 -46.75 -27.65
C GLY A 185 -9.91 -47.23 -28.36
N SER A 186 -10.26 -46.52 -29.43
CA SER A 186 -10.77 -47.05 -30.69
C SER A 186 -11.42 -48.44 -30.66
N SER A 187 -12.69 -48.51 -30.26
CA SER A 187 -13.63 -49.49 -30.82
C SER A 187 -14.53 -48.78 -31.84
N ALA A 188 -14.42 -49.19 -33.10
CA ALA A 188 -15.34 -48.74 -34.14
C ALA A 188 -16.73 -49.32 -33.85
N GLY A 189 -17.68 -48.50 -33.40
CA GLY A 189 -19.01 -48.98 -33.01
C GLY A 189 -19.99 -47.94 -32.48
N ALA A 190 -19.51 -46.84 -31.88
CA ALA A 190 -20.35 -45.72 -31.47
C ALA A 190 -20.21 -44.54 -32.44
N LEU A 191 -20.75 -44.69 -33.66
CA LEU A 191 -21.00 -43.53 -34.53
C LEU A 191 -21.96 -42.59 -33.79
N ALA A 192 -21.45 -41.45 -33.34
CA ALA A 192 -22.21 -40.36 -32.77
C ALA A 192 -23.37 -40.01 -33.72
N ARG A 193 -24.59 -40.48 -33.40
CA ARG A 193 -25.73 -40.31 -34.29
C ARG A 193 -26.13 -38.84 -34.33
N LEU A 194 -26.13 -38.28 -35.53
CA LEU A 194 -26.65 -36.93 -35.77
C LEU A 194 -28.12 -36.90 -35.35
N ALA A 195 -28.47 -36.01 -34.42
CA ALA A 195 -29.80 -35.92 -33.80
C ALA A 195 -30.87 -35.28 -34.71
N GLY A 196 -30.72 -35.39 -36.04
CA GLY A 196 -31.57 -34.78 -37.06
C GLY A 196 -30.78 -34.04 -38.16
N PRO A 197 -31.43 -33.14 -38.92
CA PRO A 197 -30.73 -32.27 -39.87
C PRO A 197 -29.75 -31.35 -39.15
N LEU A 198 -28.65 -30.97 -39.83
CA LEU A 198 -27.61 -30.12 -39.26
C LEU A 198 -28.16 -28.76 -38.81
N ARG A 199 -27.87 -28.41 -37.55
CA ARG A 199 -28.19 -27.14 -36.89
C ARG A 199 -26.90 -26.43 -36.49
N LEU A 200 -26.95 -25.11 -36.40
CA LEU A 200 -25.91 -24.33 -35.73
C LEU A 200 -26.23 -24.31 -34.23
N PRO A 201 -25.25 -24.51 -33.34
CA PRO A 201 -25.45 -24.35 -31.90
C PRO A 201 -25.90 -22.93 -31.56
N SER A 202 -26.86 -22.80 -30.64
CA SER A 202 -27.42 -21.53 -30.21
C SER A 202 -27.09 -21.23 -28.74
N VAL A 203 -26.94 -19.95 -28.41
CA VAL A 203 -26.80 -19.53 -27.01
C VAL A 203 -28.17 -19.59 -26.33
N ALA A 204 -28.32 -20.47 -25.34
CA ALA A 204 -29.56 -20.65 -24.58
C ALA A 204 -29.65 -19.72 -23.37
N SER A 205 -28.53 -19.47 -22.71
CA SER A 205 -28.43 -18.51 -21.61
C SER A 205 -27.04 -17.89 -21.56
N SER A 206 -26.90 -16.78 -20.84
CA SER A 206 -25.63 -16.10 -20.69
C SER A 206 -25.54 -15.44 -19.32
N GLU A 207 -24.39 -15.60 -18.70
CA GLU A 207 -24.03 -15.00 -17.42
C GLU A 207 -22.77 -14.13 -17.60
N LEU A 208 -22.61 -13.10 -16.77
CA LEU A 208 -21.38 -12.31 -16.68
C LEU A 208 -20.66 -12.70 -15.40
N VAL A 209 -19.42 -13.18 -15.54
CA VAL A 209 -18.58 -13.60 -14.42
C VAL A 209 -17.28 -12.80 -14.48
N LEU A 210 -16.84 -12.22 -13.36
CA LEU A 210 -15.53 -11.59 -13.29
C LEU A 210 -14.43 -12.66 -13.40
N ALA A 211 -13.47 -12.41 -14.28
CA ALA A 211 -12.32 -13.26 -14.48
C ALA A 211 -11.02 -12.44 -14.42
N SER A 212 -10.06 -12.94 -13.67
CA SER A 212 -8.67 -12.50 -13.69
C SER A 212 -7.85 -13.35 -14.66
N ARG A 213 -6.77 -12.79 -15.21
CA ARG A 213 -5.69 -13.54 -15.86
C ARG A 213 -4.39 -12.74 -15.82
N THR A 214 -3.26 -13.43 -15.70
CA THR A 214 -1.96 -12.83 -15.96
C THR A 214 -1.88 -12.47 -17.45
N LYS A 215 -1.65 -11.20 -17.77
CA LYS A 215 -1.43 -10.71 -19.15
C LYS A 215 0.05 -10.87 -19.52
N ARG A 216 0.96 -10.51 -18.61
CA ARG A 216 2.42 -10.51 -18.79
C ARG A 216 3.15 -10.77 -17.46
N VAL A 217 4.35 -11.32 -17.56
CA VAL A 217 5.27 -11.56 -16.43
C VAL A 217 6.61 -10.95 -16.80
N TYR A 218 7.16 -10.12 -15.93
CA TYR A 218 8.48 -9.49 -16.05
C TYR A 218 9.37 -10.07 -14.95
N ALA A 219 10.43 -10.77 -15.33
CA ALA A 219 11.26 -11.56 -14.42
C ALA A 219 12.74 -11.46 -14.81
N ASN A 220 13.64 -11.98 -13.96
CA ASN A 220 15.08 -12.14 -14.22
C ASN A 220 15.89 -10.85 -14.47
N ALA A 221 15.31 -9.65 -14.27
CA ALA A 221 16.02 -8.37 -14.40
C ALA A 221 16.58 -7.81 -13.07
N HIS A 222 16.10 -8.32 -11.93
CA HIS A 222 16.53 -7.88 -10.60
C HIS A 222 17.42 -8.93 -9.93
N THR A 223 18.52 -8.46 -9.35
CA THR A 223 19.44 -9.30 -8.56
C THR A 223 19.00 -9.30 -7.09
N TYR A 224 18.65 -8.12 -6.58
CA TYR A 224 18.28 -7.87 -5.19
C TYR A 224 16.75 -7.89 -5.02
N HIS A 225 16.22 -7.49 -3.87
CA HIS A 225 14.77 -7.61 -3.60
C HIS A 225 14.04 -6.40 -4.17
N ILE A 226 12.99 -6.61 -4.98
CA ILE A 226 12.19 -5.53 -5.55
C ILE A 226 11.39 -4.84 -4.43
N ASN A 227 11.80 -3.62 -4.09
CA ASN A 227 11.15 -2.79 -3.07
C ASN A 227 10.03 -1.90 -3.66
N SER A 228 10.12 -1.55 -4.94
CA SER A 228 9.20 -0.59 -5.57
C SER A 228 8.80 -0.97 -6.99
N ILE A 229 7.56 -0.61 -7.33
CA ILE A 229 7.05 -0.51 -8.71
C ILE A 229 6.23 0.78 -8.84
N SER A 230 6.35 1.46 -9.98
CA SER A 230 5.59 2.68 -10.27
C SER A 230 5.26 2.79 -11.76
N VAL A 231 4.00 3.08 -12.09
CA VAL A 231 3.52 3.21 -13.47
C VAL A 231 3.76 4.63 -13.94
N ASN A 232 4.33 4.80 -15.12
CA ASN A 232 4.63 6.12 -15.66
C ASN A 232 3.35 6.85 -16.11
N SER A 233 3.35 8.17 -16.09
CA SER A 233 2.23 9.00 -16.54
C SER A 233 1.92 8.85 -18.03
N ASP A 234 2.84 8.29 -18.84
CA ASP A 234 2.60 7.90 -20.24
C ASP A 234 1.64 6.70 -20.43
N GLN A 235 1.45 5.87 -19.39
CA GLN A 235 0.70 4.61 -19.43
C GLN A 235 1.20 3.56 -20.45
N GLU A 236 2.44 3.71 -20.92
CA GLU A 236 3.17 2.75 -21.75
C GLU A 236 4.35 2.12 -21.01
N THR A 237 4.97 2.85 -20.08
CA THR A 237 6.13 2.41 -19.31
C THR A 237 5.85 2.33 -17.81
N PHE A 238 6.70 1.57 -17.10
CA PHE A 238 6.72 1.52 -15.65
C PHE A 238 8.15 1.26 -15.16
N LEU A 239 8.47 1.64 -13.93
CA LEU A 239 9.75 1.35 -13.29
C LEU A 239 9.58 0.27 -12.22
N SER A 240 10.67 -0.43 -11.95
CA SER A 240 10.85 -1.24 -10.75
C SER A 240 12.23 -0.98 -10.14
N ALA A 241 12.30 -0.94 -8.82
CA ALA A 241 13.54 -0.74 -8.09
C ALA A 241 13.84 -1.92 -7.16
N ASP A 242 15.08 -2.37 -7.17
CA ASP A 242 15.66 -3.19 -6.10
C ASP A 242 16.63 -2.36 -5.24
N ASP A 243 17.35 -3.01 -4.33
CA ASP A 243 18.24 -2.35 -3.37
C ASP A 243 19.39 -1.55 -4.02
N LEU A 244 19.77 -1.80 -5.29
CA LEU A 244 20.87 -1.07 -5.96
C LEU A 244 20.50 -0.51 -7.35
N ARG A 245 19.36 -0.91 -7.93
CA ARG A 245 19.04 -0.62 -9.33
C ARG A 245 17.60 -0.19 -9.54
N VAL A 246 17.41 0.75 -10.48
CA VAL A 246 16.10 1.07 -11.06
C VAL A 246 16.08 0.64 -12.53
N ASN A 247 15.09 -0.17 -12.89
CA ASN A 247 14.87 -0.68 -14.24
C ASN A 247 13.59 -0.06 -14.82
N LEU A 248 13.68 0.43 -16.06
CA LEU A 248 12.56 0.89 -16.87
C LEU A 248 12.07 -0.25 -17.77
N TRP A 249 10.76 -0.41 -17.83
CA TRP A 249 10.07 -1.42 -18.62
C TRP A 249 9.03 -0.77 -19.52
N ASN A 250 8.75 -1.41 -20.65
CA ASN A 250 7.55 -1.14 -21.41
C ASN A 250 6.47 -2.18 -21.01
N LEU A 251 5.24 -1.74 -20.75
CA LEU A 251 4.11 -2.61 -20.40
C LEU A 251 3.79 -3.64 -21.50
N GLU A 252 4.32 -3.48 -22.71
CA GLU A 252 4.17 -4.37 -23.85
C GLU A 252 5.26 -5.45 -23.96
N VAL A 253 6.45 -5.24 -23.36
CA VAL A 253 7.68 -6.02 -23.58
C VAL A 253 8.13 -6.68 -22.26
N THR A 254 8.33 -8.00 -22.27
CA THR A 254 8.59 -8.79 -21.04
C THR A 254 10.01 -9.35 -20.94
N ASP A 255 10.69 -9.47 -22.06
CA ASP A 255 12.02 -10.06 -22.21
C ASP A 255 13.17 -9.04 -22.05
N GLN A 256 12.84 -7.76 -21.99
CA GLN A 256 13.81 -6.66 -21.96
C GLN A 256 13.38 -5.56 -20.97
N SER A 257 14.35 -5.08 -20.20
CA SER A 257 14.27 -3.88 -19.37
C SER A 257 15.51 -3.02 -19.58
N PHE A 258 15.39 -1.71 -19.46
CA PHE A 258 16.52 -0.80 -19.52
C PHE A 258 16.89 -0.32 -18.12
N ASN A 259 18.11 -0.61 -17.66
CA ASN A 259 18.58 -0.13 -16.38
C ASN A 259 18.88 1.38 -16.46
N ILE A 260 18.14 2.19 -15.70
CA ILE A 260 18.24 3.66 -15.71
C ILE A 260 19.04 4.19 -14.52
N VAL A 261 19.15 3.42 -13.44
CA VAL A 261 20.02 3.73 -12.27
C VAL A 261 20.72 2.45 -11.84
N ASP A 262 22.03 2.53 -11.61
CA ASP A 262 22.84 1.50 -10.95
C ASP A 262 23.76 2.18 -9.94
N ILE A 263 23.46 2.02 -8.64
CA ILE A 263 24.35 2.50 -7.55
C ILE A 263 25.26 1.39 -7.02
N LYS A 264 25.30 0.23 -7.70
CA LYS A 264 26.15 -0.89 -7.28
C LYS A 264 27.63 -0.49 -7.30
N PRO A 265 28.35 -0.61 -6.16
CA PRO A 265 29.78 -0.32 -6.12
C PRO A 265 30.59 -1.38 -6.88
N GLN A 266 31.82 -1.04 -7.29
CA GLN A 266 32.72 -1.98 -7.97
C GLN A 266 33.11 -3.15 -7.06
N ASN A 267 33.40 -2.86 -5.79
CA ASN A 267 33.54 -3.84 -4.73
C ASN A 267 32.29 -3.81 -3.84
N MET A 268 31.67 -4.97 -3.57
CA MET A 268 30.50 -5.05 -2.70
C MET A 268 30.81 -4.71 -1.23
N GLU A 269 32.08 -4.76 -0.82
CA GLU A 269 32.52 -4.33 0.51
C GLU A 269 32.42 -2.81 0.71
N ASP A 270 32.45 -2.02 -0.38
CA ASP A 270 32.27 -0.56 -0.35
C ASP A 270 30.80 -0.13 -0.33
N LEU A 271 29.87 -1.08 -0.16
CA LEU A 271 28.43 -0.80 -0.14
C LEU A 271 28.06 -0.04 1.14
N THR A 272 27.75 1.26 0.99
CA THR A 272 27.31 2.12 2.10
C THR A 272 25.87 2.60 1.99
N GLU A 273 25.21 2.40 0.84
CA GLU A 273 23.91 2.99 0.54
C GLU A 273 23.08 2.07 -0.37
N VAL A 274 21.80 1.90 -0.05
CA VAL A 274 20.84 1.15 -0.86
C VAL A 274 19.63 2.03 -1.20
N ILE A 275 19.00 1.76 -2.35
CA ILE A 275 17.72 2.34 -2.75
C ILE A 275 16.62 1.69 -1.91
N THR A 276 15.72 2.50 -1.35
CA THR A 276 14.68 2.02 -0.43
C THR A 276 13.26 2.17 -0.96
N SER A 277 13.00 3.20 -1.76
CA SER A 277 11.73 3.41 -2.47
C SER A 277 11.97 4.19 -3.77
N ALA A 278 11.12 4.01 -4.78
CA ALA A 278 11.17 4.73 -6.06
C ALA A 278 9.78 4.94 -6.68
N GLU A 279 9.51 6.15 -7.18
CA GLU A 279 8.21 6.52 -7.77
C GLU A 279 8.36 7.48 -8.96
N PHE A 280 7.52 7.31 -9.99
CA PHE A 280 7.37 8.28 -11.07
C PHE A 280 6.61 9.54 -10.65
N HIS A 281 6.96 10.68 -11.22
CA HIS A 281 6.17 11.89 -11.08
C HIS A 281 4.80 11.73 -11.77
N PRO A 282 3.68 12.02 -11.10
CA PRO A 282 2.33 11.64 -11.57
C PRO A 282 1.87 12.33 -12.86
N GLN A 283 2.56 13.40 -13.28
CA GLN A 283 2.24 14.20 -14.47
C GLN A 283 3.40 14.40 -15.47
N GLN A 284 4.64 14.02 -15.12
CA GLN A 284 5.82 14.32 -15.93
C GLN A 284 6.53 13.02 -16.27
N CYS A 285 6.33 12.53 -17.49
CA CYS A 285 6.75 11.19 -17.89
C CYS A 285 8.28 10.97 -17.92
N ASN A 286 9.05 12.04 -17.83
CA ASN A 286 10.52 12.03 -17.76
C ASN A 286 11.09 12.09 -16.34
N VAL A 287 10.27 12.34 -15.31
CA VAL A 287 10.75 12.58 -13.94
C VAL A 287 10.36 11.45 -13.01
N PHE A 288 11.31 10.96 -12.22
CA PHE A 288 11.06 10.06 -11.10
C PHE A 288 11.95 10.44 -9.91
N ALA A 289 11.59 9.98 -8.72
CA ALA A 289 12.42 10.09 -7.53
C ALA A 289 12.73 8.70 -6.96
N TYR A 290 13.87 8.58 -6.29
CA TYR A 290 14.23 7.42 -5.49
C TYR A 290 14.89 7.85 -4.18
N SER A 291 14.55 7.17 -3.09
CA SER A 291 15.10 7.40 -1.75
C SER A 291 16.17 6.37 -1.38
N SER A 292 16.95 6.67 -0.36
CA SER A 292 17.99 5.77 0.12
C SER A 292 18.00 5.52 1.63
N SER A 293 18.77 4.50 2.02
CA SER A 293 19.04 4.16 3.43
C SER A 293 19.81 5.23 4.21
N LYS A 294 20.32 6.27 3.54
CA LYS A 294 21.03 7.40 4.18
C LYS A 294 20.15 8.63 4.42
N GLY A 295 18.86 8.58 4.08
CA GLY A 295 17.96 9.72 4.24
C GLY A 295 18.03 10.76 3.12
N CYS A 296 18.63 10.40 1.98
CA CYS A 296 18.63 11.21 0.76
C CYS A 296 17.47 10.81 -0.16
N ILE A 297 16.84 11.79 -0.81
CA ILE A 297 15.95 11.56 -1.95
C ILE A 297 16.56 12.22 -3.19
N ARG A 298 16.71 11.45 -4.27
CA ARG A 298 17.25 11.92 -5.54
C ARG A 298 16.15 11.93 -6.59
N LEU A 299 15.98 13.07 -7.26
CA LEU A 299 15.06 13.23 -8.37
C LEU A 299 15.87 13.22 -9.67
N ALA A 300 15.48 12.35 -10.59
CA ALA A 300 16.12 12.15 -11.88
C ALA A 300 15.24 12.66 -13.02
N ASP A 301 15.88 13.18 -14.07
CA ASP A 301 15.22 13.56 -15.33
C ASP A 301 15.80 12.74 -16.49
N MET A 302 15.00 11.82 -17.02
CA MET A 302 15.36 10.93 -18.12
C MET A 302 15.60 11.66 -19.47
N ARG A 303 15.29 12.97 -19.55
CA ARG A 303 15.70 13.82 -20.70
C ARG A 303 17.12 14.36 -20.56
N GLY A 304 17.64 14.47 -19.33
CA GLY A 304 18.97 15.00 -19.05
C GLY A 304 20.07 14.01 -19.41
N ALA A 305 19.85 12.73 -19.12
CA ALA A 305 20.73 11.63 -19.48
C ALA A 305 19.95 10.31 -19.62
N ALA A 306 20.38 9.44 -20.53
CA ALA A 306 19.77 8.12 -20.72
C ALA A 306 20.02 7.19 -19.52
N LEU A 307 21.24 7.23 -18.99
CA LEU A 307 21.57 6.69 -17.68
C LEU A 307 21.39 7.83 -16.69
N CYS A 308 20.51 7.70 -15.71
CA CYS A 308 20.24 8.72 -14.69
C CYS A 308 21.33 8.73 -13.60
N ASP A 309 22.60 8.68 -14.01
CA ASP A 309 23.79 8.63 -13.18
C ASP A 309 24.02 9.92 -12.38
N ARG A 310 23.54 11.04 -12.93
CA ARG A 310 23.41 12.33 -12.26
C ARG A 310 21.94 12.59 -11.95
N HIS A 311 21.65 12.74 -10.66
CA HIS A 311 20.36 13.27 -10.22
C HIS A 311 20.22 14.74 -10.66
N ALA A 312 19.01 15.12 -11.08
CA ALA A 312 18.68 16.49 -11.42
C ALA A 312 18.55 17.37 -10.15
N LYS A 313 18.12 16.75 -9.04
CA LYS A 313 17.96 17.37 -7.71
C LYS A 313 18.24 16.37 -6.59
N ALA A 314 18.72 16.85 -5.45
CA ALA A 314 18.92 16.05 -4.24
C ALA A 314 18.29 16.76 -3.03
N PHE A 315 17.40 16.05 -2.34
CA PHE A 315 16.71 16.54 -1.15
C PHE A 315 17.37 15.92 0.08
N GLU A 316 18.14 16.73 0.78
CA GLU A 316 18.92 16.37 1.97
C GLU A 316 18.90 17.55 2.97
N GLU A 317 18.77 17.28 4.27
CA GLU A 317 18.88 18.32 5.29
C GLU A 317 20.34 18.65 5.57
N ALA A 318 20.74 19.92 5.36
CA ALA A 318 22.12 20.37 5.53
C ALA A 318 22.70 20.08 6.94
N ASP A 319 21.87 20.13 7.99
CA ASP A 319 22.28 19.88 9.37
C ASP A 319 22.54 18.39 9.70
N ALA A 320 22.22 17.46 8.78
CA ALA A 320 22.58 16.04 8.94
C ALA A 320 24.11 15.80 9.01
N HIS A 321 24.92 16.78 8.59
CA HIS A 321 26.38 16.72 8.59
C HIS A 321 27.06 17.45 9.76
N THR A 322 26.31 18.26 10.54
CA THR A 322 26.87 19.10 11.62
C THR A 322 26.60 18.56 13.02
N VAL A 323 25.55 17.74 13.20
CA VAL A 323 25.32 16.99 14.43
C VAL A 323 26.32 15.83 14.53
N THR A 324 26.89 15.60 15.72
CA THR A 324 27.63 14.36 16.01
C THR A 324 26.70 13.16 15.83
N LYS A 325 26.77 12.50 14.67
CA LYS A 325 25.91 11.36 14.34
C LYS A 325 26.07 10.27 15.39
N SER A 326 24.97 9.94 16.06
CA SER A 326 24.89 8.71 16.85
C SER A 326 24.82 7.52 15.89
N PHE A 327 25.24 6.34 16.33
CA PHE A 327 25.03 5.08 15.60
C PHE A 327 23.57 4.94 15.14
N PHE A 328 22.61 5.22 16.02
CA PHE A 328 21.19 5.18 15.69
C PHE A 328 20.75 6.27 14.71
N SER A 329 21.47 7.39 14.59
CA SER A 329 21.10 8.48 13.66
C SER A 329 21.14 8.04 12.21
N GLU A 330 22.04 7.13 11.84
CA GLU A 330 22.12 6.60 10.47
C GLU A 330 21.02 5.56 10.21
N ILE A 331 20.73 4.71 11.19
CA ILE A 331 19.66 3.71 11.09
C ILE A 331 18.29 4.37 10.91
N ILE A 332 17.94 5.32 11.79
CA ILE A 332 16.61 5.98 11.75
C ILE A 332 16.45 6.99 10.62
N ALA A 333 17.55 7.40 9.95
CA ALA A 333 17.51 8.27 8.78
C ALA A 333 17.13 7.52 7.49
N SER A 334 17.18 6.18 7.49
CA SER A 334 16.73 5.37 6.36
C SER A 334 15.27 5.69 6.01
N ILE A 335 15.03 6.12 4.78
CA ILE A 335 13.67 6.42 4.30
C ILE A 335 12.98 5.10 3.95
N SER A 336 11.81 4.84 4.54
CA SER A 336 11.02 3.64 4.27
C SER A 336 10.10 3.78 3.05
N ASP A 337 9.61 4.99 2.78
CA ASP A 337 8.65 5.26 1.72
C ASP A 337 8.71 6.72 1.22
N ILE A 338 8.37 6.92 -0.05
CA ILE A 338 8.21 8.25 -0.67
C ILE A 338 6.94 8.29 -1.52
N ARG A 339 6.25 9.43 -1.52
CA ARG A 339 5.03 9.64 -2.32
C ARG A 339 4.96 11.04 -2.90
N PHE A 340 4.75 11.16 -4.22
CA PHE A 340 4.40 12.43 -4.83
C PHE A 340 2.95 12.83 -4.48
N SER A 341 2.73 14.13 -4.33
CA SER A 341 1.39 14.75 -4.33
C SER A 341 0.70 14.61 -5.69
N ARG A 342 -0.63 14.66 -5.72
CA ARG A 342 -1.44 14.48 -6.95
C ARG A 342 -1.14 15.53 -8.03
N ASP A 343 -0.79 16.76 -7.63
CA ASP A 343 -0.36 17.84 -8.52
C ASP A 343 1.13 17.73 -8.92
N GLY A 344 1.90 16.86 -8.26
CA GLY A 344 3.33 16.66 -8.45
C GLY A 344 4.21 17.75 -7.82
N ARG A 345 3.64 18.77 -7.17
CA ARG A 345 4.43 19.88 -6.61
C ARG A 345 5.23 19.48 -5.38
N TYR A 346 4.64 18.63 -4.55
CA TYR A 346 5.22 18.16 -3.29
C TYR A 346 5.61 16.69 -3.34
N LEU A 347 6.60 16.35 -2.52
CA LEU A 347 7.08 15.00 -2.30
C LEU A 347 7.08 14.72 -0.78
N LEU A 348 6.44 13.64 -0.37
CA LEU A 348 6.41 13.17 1.01
C LEU A 348 7.47 12.08 1.18
N SER A 349 8.11 12.02 2.34
CA SER A 349 9.02 10.94 2.72
C SER A 349 8.81 10.54 4.18
N ARG A 350 8.86 9.23 4.45
CA ARG A 350 8.87 8.67 5.81
C ARG A 350 10.28 8.17 6.14
N ASP A 351 10.89 8.70 7.20
CA ASP A 351 12.00 8.04 7.90
C ASP A 351 11.46 7.34 9.16
N TYR A 352 12.28 6.63 9.93
CA TYR A 352 11.76 5.83 11.04
C TYR A 352 10.96 6.69 12.05
N MET A 353 11.44 7.90 12.39
CA MET A 353 10.83 8.74 13.43
C MET A 353 9.81 9.77 12.91
N THR A 354 9.96 10.21 11.66
CA THR A 354 9.31 11.41 11.13
C THR A 354 8.75 11.25 9.72
N VAL A 355 7.71 12.02 9.42
CA VAL A 355 7.21 12.27 8.06
C VAL A 355 7.63 13.67 7.64
N LYS A 356 8.16 13.84 6.42
CA LYS A 356 8.66 15.11 5.90
C LYS A 356 7.99 15.44 4.57
N LEU A 357 7.45 16.65 4.44
CA LEU A 357 6.85 17.17 3.22
C LEU A 357 7.82 18.16 2.56
N TRP A 358 8.23 17.87 1.34
CA TRP A 358 9.16 18.67 0.53
C TRP A 358 8.41 19.36 -0.62
N ASP A 359 8.79 20.58 -0.99
CA ASP A 359 8.35 21.23 -2.25
C ASP A 359 9.46 20.97 -3.28
N LEU A 360 9.13 20.49 -4.47
CA LEU A 360 10.14 20.15 -5.49
C LEU A 360 10.95 21.37 -5.95
N ALA A 361 10.49 22.60 -5.70
CA ALA A 361 11.26 23.82 -5.94
C ALA A 361 12.30 24.14 -4.84
N LYS A 362 12.34 23.35 -3.75
CA LYS A 362 13.14 23.63 -2.54
C LYS A 362 13.85 22.38 -2.01
N GLU A 363 15.12 22.27 -2.36
CA GLU A 363 15.97 21.10 -2.10
C GLU A 363 16.64 21.12 -0.71
N ASP A 364 16.83 22.30 -0.10
CA ASP A 364 17.70 22.49 1.08
C ASP A 364 17.11 22.02 2.41
N ARG A 365 15.78 21.87 2.50
CA ARG A 365 15.04 21.42 3.68
C ARG A 365 13.56 21.15 3.35
N PRO A 366 12.87 20.30 4.12
CA PRO A 366 11.42 20.13 3.98
C PRO A 366 10.65 21.43 4.29
N VAL A 367 9.43 21.51 3.77
CA VAL A 367 8.42 22.54 4.10
C VAL A 367 7.85 22.30 5.49
N ALA A 368 7.62 21.03 5.85
CA ALA A 368 7.12 20.63 7.15
C ALA A 368 7.68 19.25 7.57
N THR A 369 7.93 19.07 8.86
CA THR A 369 8.40 17.81 9.47
C THR A 369 7.49 17.46 10.64
N PHE A 370 6.98 16.23 10.66
CA PHE A 370 6.02 15.74 11.64
C PHE A 370 6.61 14.55 12.41
N ASN A 371 6.69 14.66 13.74
CA ASN A 371 7.21 13.59 14.59
C ASN A 371 6.10 12.55 14.84
N VAL A 372 6.30 11.31 14.38
CA VAL A 372 5.26 10.29 14.46
C VAL A 372 5.20 9.67 15.86
N HIS A 373 6.32 9.15 16.35
CA HIS A 373 6.38 8.46 17.63
C HIS A 373 7.65 8.83 18.42
N GLU A 374 7.84 10.13 18.63
CA GLU A 374 8.98 10.73 19.35
C GLU A 374 9.30 10.07 20.71
N HIS A 375 8.27 9.56 21.41
CA HIS A 375 8.41 8.82 22.66
C HIS A 375 9.29 7.54 22.55
N LEU A 376 9.43 6.97 21.35
CA LEU A 376 10.29 5.82 21.09
C LEU A 376 11.78 6.16 20.99
N ARG A 377 12.16 7.45 20.87
CA ARG A 377 13.57 7.88 20.75
C ARG A 377 14.42 7.44 21.96
N GLN A 378 13.81 7.28 23.12
CA GLN A 378 14.49 6.80 24.34
C GLN A 378 14.67 5.27 24.38
N ARG A 379 13.98 4.53 23.51
CA ARG A 379 13.98 3.05 23.44
C ARG A 379 14.59 2.51 22.14
N LEU A 380 15.41 3.31 21.44
CA LEU A 380 16.04 2.89 20.18
C LEU A 380 16.96 1.67 20.35
N CYS A 381 17.56 1.47 21.53
CA CYS A 381 18.29 0.25 21.86
C CYS A 381 17.36 -0.97 21.87
N ASP A 382 16.27 -0.93 22.65
CA ASP A 382 15.29 -2.02 22.74
C ASP A 382 14.67 -2.35 21.37
N LEU A 383 14.41 -1.32 20.55
CA LEU A 383 13.85 -1.47 19.21
C LEU A 383 14.86 -2.06 18.21
N TYR A 384 16.16 -1.84 18.43
CA TYR A 384 17.23 -2.48 17.66
C TYR A 384 17.46 -3.93 18.09
N GLU A 385 17.41 -4.23 19.40
CA GLU A 385 17.54 -5.61 19.91
C GLU A 385 16.39 -6.54 19.48
N ASN A 386 15.23 -5.99 19.11
CA ASN A 386 14.05 -6.74 18.65
C ASN A 386 13.75 -6.51 17.15
N ASP A 387 14.72 -6.04 16.36
CA ASP A 387 14.63 -5.72 14.91
C ASP A 387 13.53 -4.72 14.48
N CYS A 388 12.70 -4.25 15.41
CA CYS A 388 11.61 -3.31 15.17
C CYS A 388 12.08 -1.99 14.55
N ILE A 389 13.31 -1.55 14.83
CA ILE A 389 13.89 -0.33 14.24
C ILE A 389 14.02 -0.40 12.70
N PHE A 390 13.94 -1.59 12.10
CA PHE A 390 13.97 -1.80 10.65
C PHE A 390 12.57 -1.88 10.01
N ASP A 391 11.50 -1.67 10.78
CA ASP A 391 10.13 -1.66 10.26
C ASP A 391 9.89 -0.52 9.26
N LYS A 392 9.48 -0.90 8.05
CA LYS A 392 9.21 0.02 6.94
C LYS A 392 7.75 0.47 6.98
N PHE A 393 7.51 1.62 7.61
CA PHE A 393 6.20 2.28 7.62
C PHE A 393 5.96 3.01 6.28
N ASP A 394 4.83 2.76 5.63
CA ASP A 394 4.39 3.54 4.47
C ASP A 394 3.85 4.93 4.90
N CYS A 395 3.72 5.86 3.96
CA CYS A 395 3.09 7.15 4.17
C CYS A 395 2.12 7.52 3.05
N CYS A 396 1.15 8.37 3.36
CA CYS A 396 0.18 8.85 2.38
C CYS A 396 -0.21 10.31 2.64
N MET A 397 -0.80 10.95 1.65
CA MET A 397 -1.36 12.29 1.75
C MET A 397 -2.69 12.37 1.03
N ASN A 398 -3.52 13.33 1.42
CA ASN A 398 -4.76 13.62 0.71
C ASN A 398 -4.49 14.28 -0.66
N GLY A 399 -5.50 14.33 -1.52
CA GLY A 399 -5.34 14.74 -2.93
C GLY A 399 -4.84 16.17 -3.18
N ASP A 400 -4.89 17.06 -2.18
CA ASP A 400 -4.41 18.45 -2.25
C ASP A 400 -3.13 18.70 -1.40
N ALA A 401 -2.53 17.64 -0.85
CA ALA A 401 -1.35 17.67 0.03
C ALA A 401 -1.48 18.58 1.27
N THR A 402 -2.70 18.89 1.73
CA THR A 402 -2.92 19.64 2.97
C THR A 402 -2.89 18.79 4.23
N TYR A 403 -3.08 17.47 4.11
CA TYR A 403 -2.96 16.50 5.20
C TYR A 403 -2.13 15.28 4.80
N VAL A 404 -1.35 14.78 5.75
CA VAL A 404 -0.49 13.61 5.61
C VAL A 404 -0.80 12.60 6.71
N ALA A 405 -0.63 11.32 6.45
CA ALA A 405 -0.77 10.25 7.44
C ALA A 405 0.33 9.20 7.32
N SER A 406 0.66 8.57 8.44
CA SER A 406 1.55 7.41 8.48
C SER A 406 1.32 6.58 9.76
N GLY A 407 1.68 5.30 9.68
CA GLY A 407 1.46 4.32 10.74
C GLY A 407 2.51 4.31 11.86
N SER A 408 2.24 3.51 12.89
CA SER A 408 3.06 3.30 14.08
C SER A 408 2.67 1.96 14.75
N TYR A 409 3.36 1.61 15.83
CA TYR A 409 3.06 0.45 16.67
C TYR A 409 1.70 0.54 17.38
N SER A 410 1.29 -0.55 18.03
CA SER A 410 0.00 -0.72 18.69
C SER A 410 -1.20 -0.45 17.76
N ASN A 411 -1.07 -0.88 16.49
CA ASN A 411 -2.02 -0.63 15.39
C ASN A 411 -2.46 0.84 15.26
N SER A 412 -1.60 1.79 15.62
CA SER A 412 -1.93 3.21 15.57
C SER A 412 -1.46 3.88 14.27
N PHE A 413 -2.16 4.92 13.85
CA PHE A 413 -1.71 5.84 12.81
C PHE A 413 -1.92 7.28 13.25
N ARG A 414 -1.15 8.19 12.65
CA ARG A 414 -1.26 9.62 12.90
C ARG A 414 -1.60 10.35 11.63
N VAL A 415 -2.39 11.41 11.78
CA VAL A 415 -2.80 12.34 10.73
C VAL A 415 -2.32 13.73 11.14
N PHE A 416 -1.68 14.45 10.21
CA PHE A 416 -1.13 15.78 10.42
C PHE A 416 -1.60 16.75 9.34
N GLY A 417 -2.04 17.94 9.73
CA GLY A 417 -2.39 19.04 8.82
C GLY A 417 -1.18 19.92 8.54
N ALA A 418 -0.72 19.94 7.28
CA ALA A 418 0.54 20.54 6.87
C ALA A 418 0.59 22.07 6.96
N GLY A 419 -0.58 22.74 6.94
CA GLY A 419 -0.70 24.19 7.12
C GLY A 419 -1.27 24.65 8.47
N SER A 420 -1.96 23.78 9.23
CA SER A 420 -2.64 24.15 10.48
C SER A 420 -1.94 23.70 11.75
N GLY A 421 -1.00 22.76 11.66
CA GLY A 421 -0.46 22.09 12.85
C GLY A 421 -1.48 21.20 13.57
N ALA A 422 -2.63 20.94 12.94
CA ALA A 422 -3.60 19.97 13.44
C ALA A 422 -2.97 18.57 13.48
N GLU A 423 -3.07 17.87 14.60
CA GLU A 423 -2.64 16.48 14.71
C GLU A 423 -3.71 15.59 15.35
N GLY A 424 -3.77 14.35 14.89
CA GLY A 424 -4.62 13.31 15.46
C GLY A 424 -3.88 11.97 15.52
N THR A 425 -4.11 11.23 16.58
CA THR A 425 -3.68 9.82 16.72
C THR A 425 -4.92 8.95 16.81
N LEU A 426 -4.97 7.91 15.99
CA LEU A 426 -6.09 7.00 15.84
C LEU A 426 -5.59 5.56 15.95
N GLU A 427 -6.47 4.65 16.35
CA GLU A 427 -6.19 3.22 16.40
C GLU A 427 -7.01 2.48 15.33
N ALA A 428 -6.41 1.54 14.61
CA ALA A 428 -7.09 0.73 13.61
C ALA A 428 -8.02 -0.31 14.26
N THR A 429 -9.17 0.15 14.76
CA THR A 429 -10.28 -0.66 15.27
C THR A 429 -11.66 -0.08 14.83
N ARG A 430 -12.76 -0.76 15.17
CA ARG A 430 -14.13 -0.20 15.01
C ARG A 430 -14.40 1.05 15.89
N ASP A 431 -13.57 1.33 16.90
CA ASP A 431 -13.66 2.51 17.78
C ASP A 431 -12.30 3.24 17.82
N PRO A 432 -11.99 4.05 16.78
CA PRO A 432 -10.65 4.59 16.58
C PRO A 432 -10.22 5.65 17.59
N MET A 433 -11.16 6.19 18.39
CA MET A 433 -10.90 7.21 19.41
C MET A 433 -10.77 6.64 20.83
N ARG A 434 -10.95 5.33 21.03
CA ARG A 434 -10.99 4.68 22.35
C ARG A 434 -9.80 4.99 23.27
N LYS A 435 -8.58 5.04 22.72
CA LYS A 435 -7.35 5.40 23.47
C LYS A 435 -7.30 6.88 23.86
N ARG A 436 -7.86 7.80 23.05
CA ARG A 436 -7.89 9.25 23.32
C ARG A 436 -8.65 9.59 24.60
N MET A 437 -9.62 8.78 24.99
CA MET A 437 -10.37 8.94 26.24
C MET A 437 -9.62 8.46 27.50
N GLN A 438 -8.54 7.69 27.36
CA GLN A 438 -7.78 7.15 28.51
C GLN A 438 -6.63 8.06 28.95
N THR A 439 -6.10 8.90 28.06
CA THR A 439 -5.13 9.95 28.41
C THR A 439 -5.84 11.17 29.02
N PRO A 440 -5.63 11.50 30.30
CA PRO A 440 -6.20 12.73 30.86
C PRO A 440 -5.55 13.96 30.19
N PRO A 441 -6.30 15.02 29.87
CA PRO A 441 -5.74 16.21 29.24
C PRO A 441 -4.73 16.89 30.17
N ALA A 442 -3.51 17.11 29.64
CA ALA A 442 -2.45 17.79 30.37
C ALA A 442 -2.88 19.23 30.72
N LYS A 443 -3.15 19.49 32.01
CA LYS A 443 -3.54 20.82 32.49
C LYS A 443 -2.36 21.78 32.44
N SER A 444 -2.42 22.71 31.51
CA SER A 444 -1.47 23.82 31.36
C SER A 444 -1.57 24.84 32.51
N GLY A 445 -0.44 25.12 33.16
CA GLY A 445 -0.16 26.40 33.85
C GLY A 445 -0.79 26.63 35.24
N GLY A 446 0.04 26.72 36.28
CA GLY A 446 -0.46 26.80 37.66
C GLY A 446 0.45 27.37 38.76
N ARG A 447 1.36 28.32 38.44
CA ARG A 447 2.11 29.22 39.37
C ARG A 447 3.00 28.60 40.48
N PHE A 448 4.24 29.11 40.52
CA PHE A 448 5.17 28.99 41.64
C PHE A 448 4.57 29.42 42.99
N SER A 449 4.87 28.67 44.05
CA SER A 449 4.82 29.15 45.44
C SER A 449 5.95 28.51 46.24
N ILE A 450 6.95 29.32 46.61
CA ILE A 450 8.09 28.89 47.42
C ILE A 450 7.69 28.95 48.90
N ARG A 451 7.91 27.88 49.66
CA ARG A 451 8.05 27.93 51.13
C ARG A 451 9.20 27.01 51.58
N PRO A 452 10.15 27.50 52.41
CA PRO A 452 11.26 26.70 52.91
C PRO A 452 10.92 26.03 54.26
N GLY A 453 11.48 24.86 54.57
CA GLY A 453 11.53 24.39 55.96
C GLY A 453 11.72 22.90 56.23
N SER A 454 12.94 22.58 56.72
CA SER A 454 13.23 21.51 57.69
C SER A 454 13.56 20.07 57.22
N LYS A 455 14.29 19.40 58.10
CA LYS A 455 15.08 18.16 57.91
C LYS A 455 14.29 16.91 58.34
N GLY A 456 14.60 15.77 57.73
CA GLY A 456 14.20 14.44 58.21
C GLY A 456 14.54 13.37 57.16
N GLY A 457 15.21 12.29 57.56
CA GLY A 457 15.71 11.27 56.62
C GLY A 457 14.85 9.99 56.56
N ILE A 458 15.51 8.91 56.11
CA ILE A 458 15.02 7.54 55.92
C ILE A 458 14.28 7.34 54.58
N GLY A 459 14.90 6.53 53.71
CA GLY A 459 14.38 6.22 52.39
C GLY A 459 13.07 5.41 52.44
N LYS A 460 12.10 5.84 51.66
CA LYS A 460 10.95 5.03 51.23
C LYS A 460 10.86 5.12 49.71
N ARG A 461 10.69 3.97 49.05
CA ARG A 461 10.36 3.93 47.62
C ARG A 461 9.06 4.70 47.40
N SER A 462 9.05 5.56 46.37
CA SER A 462 7.86 6.30 45.95
C SER A 462 6.82 5.34 45.38
N PRO A 463 5.58 5.27 45.91
CA PRO A 463 4.50 4.57 45.23
C PRO A 463 4.00 5.47 44.09
N GLY A 464 4.52 5.27 42.88
CA GLY A 464 4.24 6.15 41.74
C GLY A 464 4.75 5.65 40.38
N GLU A 465 5.73 4.75 40.34
CA GLU A 465 6.04 3.98 39.13
C GLU A 465 4.91 2.98 38.89
N GLN A 466 3.97 3.35 38.02
CA GLN A 466 3.20 2.35 37.28
C GLN A 466 4.23 1.50 36.51
N PRO A 467 4.05 0.16 36.42
CA PRO A 467 4.87 -0.62 35.50
C PRO A 467 4.63 -0.04 34.10
N GLU A 468 5.68 0.50 33.49
CA GLU A 468 5.60 0.99 32.11
C GLU A 468 5.07 -0.17 31.27
N THR A 469 3.86 -0.03 30.73
CA THR A 469 3.24 -1.10 29.96
C THR A 469 4.14 -1.41 28.78
N GLN A 470 4.77 -2.58 28.85
CA GLN A 470 5.64 -3.14 27.84
C GLN A 470 4.93 -3.00 26.50
N SER A 471 5.44 -2.07 25.69
CA SER A 471 4.67 -1.54 24.58
C SER A 471 4.61 -2.60 23.50
N ASP A 472 3.41 -2.97 23.08
CA ASP A 472 3.22 -4.02 22.09
C ASP A 472 3.73 -3.53 20.73
N TYR A 473 4.96 -3.96 20.41
CA TYR A 473 5.62 -3.74 19.12
C TYR A 473 5.25 -4.81 18.08
N ALA A 474 4.60 -5.92 18.48
CA ALA A 474 4.16 -6.96 17.56
C ALA A 474 2.93 -6.51 16.76
N SER A 475 2.02 -5.74 17.38
CA SER A 475 0.98 -5.04 16.64
C SER A 475 1.51 -3.74 16.03
N LYS A 476 1.41 -3.61 14.71
CA LYS A 476 1.94 -2.47 13.93
C LYS A 476 1.13 -2.24 12.66
N LEU A 477 0.95 -0.96 12.34
CA LEU A 477 0.25 -0.52 11.14
C LEU A 477 1.29 -0.06 10.12
N LEU A 478 1.76 -0.97 9.26
CA LEU A 478 2.79 -0.67 8.27
C LEU A 478 2.22 -0.04 7.00
N HIS A 479 1.05 -0.51 6.55
CA HIS A 479 0.47 -0.15 5.25
C HIS A 479 -0.83 0.63 5.40
N LEU A 480 -0.90 1.77 4.70
CA LEU A 480 -2.08 2.62 4.63
C LEU A 480 -2.12 3.40 3.31
N ALA A 481 -3.32 3.72 2.86
CA ALA A 481 -3.56 4.53 1.67
C ALA A 481 -4.63 5.60 1.94
N TRP A 482 -4.52 6.76 1.29
CA TRP A 482 -5.52 7.83 1.33
C TRP A 482 -6.26 7.88 -0.01
N HIS A 483 -7.58 8.00 0.02
CA HIS A 483 -8.43 8.11 -1.16
C HIS A 483 -8.13 9.43 -1.93
N PRO A 484 -7.85 9.40 -3.25
CA PRO A 484 -7.32 10.56 -3.98
C PRO A 484 -8.27 11.79 -4.06
N GLU A 485 -9.57 11.59 -3.85
CA GLU A 485 -10.60 12.65 -3.94
C GLU A 485 -11.45 12.84 -2.66
N ALA A 486 -11.12 12.18 -1.55
CA ALA A 486 -11.97 12.20 -0.37
C ALA A 486 -11.13 12.03 0.92
N ASN A 487 -11.65 12.50 2.04
CA ASN A 487 -11.05 12.27 3.37
C ASN A 487 -11.38 10.86 3.84
N VAL A 488 -10.89 9.86 3.13
CA VAL A 488 -11.03 8.44 3.46
C VAL A 488 -9.66 7.80 3.49
N VAL A 489 -9.32 7.15 4.60
CA VAL A 489 -8.05 6.42 4.77
C VAL A 489 -8.36 4.95 4.95
N ALA A 490 -7.64 4.09 4.23
CA ALA A 490 -7.63 2.64 4.41
C ALA A 490 -6.34 2.23 5.12
N CYS A 491 -6.47 1.45 6.20
CA CYS A 491 -5.37 1.00 7.06
C CYS A 491 -5.37 -0.53 7.15
N ALA A 492 -4.23 -1.16 6.83
CA ALA A 492 -4.02 -2.57 7.10
C ALA A 492 -3.54 -2.77 8.54
N ALA A 493 -4.29 -3.57 9.30
CA ALA A 493 -3.89 -4.04 10.63
C ALA A 493 -3.83 -5.57 10.59
N SER A 494 -2.65 -6.10 10.24
CA SER A 494 -2.44 -7.53 10.01
C SER A 494 -3.37 -8.06 8.91
N ASN A 495 -4.28 -9.01 9.14
CA ASN A 495 -5.24 -9.47 8.11
C ASN A 495 -6.51 -8.61 7.94
N SER A 496 -6.71 -7.58 8.78
CA SER A 496 -7.89 -6.71 8.71
C SER A 496 -7.62 -5.43 7.90
N LEU A 497 -8.55 -5.06 7.03
CA LEU A 497 -8.55 -3.77 6.32
C LEU A 497 -9.61 -2.85 6.94
N TYR A 498 -9.16 -1.88 7.75
CA TYR A 498 -10.02 -0.87 8.34
C TYR A 498 -10.10 0.38 7.47
N MET A 499 -11.26 1.04 7.43
CA MET A 499 -11.42 2.30 6.71
C MET A 499 -12.11 3.36 7.58
N TYR A 500 -11.63 4.58 7.47
CA TYR A 500 -12.07 5.75 8.23
C TYR A 500 -12.44 6.90 7.31
N CYS A 501 -13.41 7.72 7.68
CA CYS A 501 -13.81 8.93 6.96
C CYS A 501 -13.88 10.16 7.88
N ALA A 502 -13.75 11.37 7.32
CA ALA A 502 -13.87 12.65 8.03
C ALA A 502 -14.54 13.77 7.20
#